data_AF-A0A6I3LTP9-F1
#
_entry.id   AF-A0A6I3LTP9-F1
#
_cell.length_a   1.000
_cell.length_b   1.000
_cell.length_c   1.000
_cell.angle_alpha   90.00
_cell.angle_beta   90.00
_cell.angle_gamma   90.00
#
_symmetry.space_group_name_H-M   'P 1'
#
loop_
_entity.id
_entity.type
_entity.pdbx_description
1 polymer ?
#
loop_
_entity_poly.entity_id
_entity_poly.type
_entity_poly.pdbx_seq_one_letter_code
_entity_poly.pdbx_strand_id
1 'polypeptide(L)' 'MLKKIFELHGAAELSKEEQLGIKGGNAPVCEPNTTAKRCPRTATSPAYWICVTDPNEPCE' A
#
# COMPACT_ATOMS: atom_id res chain seq x y z
N MET A 1 -20.67 2.47 5.95
CA MET A 1 -20.15 2.79 7.29
C MET A 1 -19.65 1.51 7.97
N LEU A 2 -18.35 1.20 7.82
CA LEU A 2 -17.75 -0.08 8.27
C LEU A 2 -17.54 -0.19 9.79
N LYS A 3 -17.54 0.94 10.53
CA LYS A 3 -17.35 0.96 11.99
C LYS A 3 -18.42 0.20 12.79
N LYS A 4 -19.61 -0.05 12.20
CA LYS A 4 -20.67 -0.84 12.88
C LYS A 4 -20.43 -2.35 12.84
N ILE A 5 -19.52 -2.86 12.00
CA ILE A 5 -19.30 -4.29 11.83
C ILE A 5 -18.12 -4.81 12.68
N PHE A 6 -17.18 -3.94 13.05
CA PHE A 6 -16.04 -4.30 13.89
C PHE A 6 -15.89 -3.25 14.99
N GLU A 7 -16.01 -3.65 16.26
CA GLU A 7 -15.74 -2.83 17.45
C GLU A 7 -14.25 -2.47 17.56
N LEU A 8 -13.76 -1.69 16.59
CA LEU A 8 -12.36 -1.30 16.50
C LEU A 8 -12.09 -0.12 17.44
N HIS A 9 -11.85 -0.44 18.71
CA HIS A 9 -11.37 0.53 19.68
C HIS A 9 -10.00 1.09 19.24
N GLY A 10 -9.91 2.41 19.12
CA GLY A 10 -8.70 3.12 18.70
C GLY A 10 -8.52 3.30 17.19
N ALA A 11 -9.44 2.81 16.35
CA ALA A 11 -9.37 3.07 14.91
C ALA A 11 -9.86 4.49 14.56
N ALA A 12 -8.95 5.29 13.99
CA ALA A 12 -9.29 6.58 13.41
C ALA A 12 -9.94 6.41 12.03
N GLU A 13 -10.91 7.27 11.73
CA GLU A 13 -11.45 7.35 10.36
C GLU A 13 -10.45 8.11 9.50
N LEU A 14 -10.07 7.54 8.37
CA LEU A 14 -9.30 8.26 7.38
C LEU A 14 -10.19 9.32 6.72
N SER A 15 -9.65 10.53 6.55
CA SER A 15 -10.21 11.57 5.69
C SER A 15 -10.31 11.10 4.23
N LYS A 16 -11.06 11.85 3.41
CA LYS A 16 -11.25 11.51 2.00
C LYS A 16 -9.92 11.53 1.24
N GLU A 17 -9.05 12.47 1.59
CA GLU A 17 -7.71 12.64 1.03
C GLU A 17 -6.80 11.47 1.41
N GLU A 18 -6.86 11.02 2.67
CA GLU A 18 -6.13 9.83 3.14
C GLU A 18 -6.64 8.55 2.49
N GLN A 19 -7.96 8.43 2.29
CA GLN A 19 -8.57 7.30 1.58
C GLN A 19 -8.13 7.24 0.12
N LEU A 20 -8.03 8.39 -0.57
CA LEU A 20 -7.49 8.49 -1.92
C LEU A 20 -5.99 8.16 -1.99
N GLY A 21 -5.27 8.36 -0.88
CA GLY A 21 -3.88 7.94 -0.69
C GLY A 21 -3.70 6.43 -0.50
N ILE A 22 -4.76 5.68 -0.20
CA ILE A 22 -4.71 4.22 -0.11
C ILE A 22 -4.43 3.66 -1.51
N LYS A 23 -3.17 3.30 -1.77
CA LYS A 23 -2.79 2.61 -3.02
C LYS A 23 -3.24 1.16 -2.97
N GLY A 24 -4.47 0.94 -3.40
CA GLY A 24 -5.15 -0.36 -3.41
C GLY A 24 -4.60 -1.33 -4.45
N GLY A 25 -4.41 -2.58 -4.00
CA GLY A 25 -4.30 -3.78 -4.83
C GLY A 25 -3.26 -4.74 -4.28
N ASN A 26 -3.62 -5.67 -3.39
CA ASN A 26 -2.71 -6.69 -2.82
C ASN A 26 -1.30 -6.17 -2.43
N ALA A 27 -1.18 -4.88 -2.08
CA ALA A 27 0.08 -4.31 -1.67
C ALA A 27 0.49 -4.94 -0.34
N PRO A 28 1.75 -5.37 -0.18
CA PRO A 28 2.21 -5.96 1.06
C PRO A 28 2.22 -4.92 2.18
N VAL A 29 2.09 -5.37 3.41
CA VAL A 29 2.46 -4.57 4.58
C VAL A 29 3.99 -4.60 4.66
N CYS A 30 4.60 -3.43 4.62
CA CYS A 30 6.06 -3.30 4.65
C CYS A 30 6.55 -2.97 6.07
N GLU A 31 7.82 -3.31 6.34
CA GLU A 31 8.49 -2.98 7.60
C GLU A 31 8.57 -1.45 7.83
N PRO A 32 8.72 -1.00 9.08
CA PRO A 32 8.92 0.42 9.39
C PRO A 32 10.04 1.05 8.54
N ASN A 33 9.82 2.28 8.08
CA ASN A 33 10.71 3.03 7.18
C ASN A 33 10.80 2.52 5.73
N THR A 34 9.94 1.58 5.33
CA THR A 34 9.82 1.16 3.92
C THR A 34 8.40 1.41 3.40
N THR A 35 8.25 1.51 2.08
CA THR A 35 6.97 1.75 1.42
C THR A 35 6.73 0.74 0.31
N ALA A 36 5.48 0.28 0.18
CA ALA A 36 5.08 -0.58 -0.91
C ALA A 36 5.11 0.18 -2.24
N LYS A 37 5.94 -0.26 -3.16
CA LYS A 37 6.04 0.23 -4.54
C LYS A 37 5.52 -0.84 -5.50
N ARG A 38 4.69 -0.41 -6.45
CA ARG A 38 4.22 -1.27 -7.54
C ARG A 38 5.18 -1.17 -8.72
N CYS A 39 5.78 -2.28 -9.08
CA CYS A 39 6.60 -2.41 -10.28
C CYS A 39 5.73 -2.75 -11.50
N PRO A 40 5.94 -2.08 -12.65
CA PRO A 40 5.17 -2.34 -13.85
C PRO A 40 5.51 -3.72 -14.42
N ARG A 41 4.60 -4.26 -15.24
CA ARG A 41 4.89 -5.47 -16.02
C ARG A 41 6.02 -5.17 -17.00
N THR A 42 6.97 -6.09 -17.10
CA THR A 42 8.03 -6.09 -18.13
C THR A 42 7.76 -7.20 -19.16
N ALA A 43 8.64 -7.34 -20.14
CA ALA A 43 8.58 -8.46 -21.09
C ALA A 43 8.81 -9.83 -20.42
N THR A 44 9.53 -9.85 -19.29
CA THR A 44 9.97 -11.07 -18.60
C THR A 44 9.22 -11.32 -17.28
N SER A 45 8.54 -10.32 -16.72
CA SER A 45 7.89 -10.43 -15.41
C SER A 45 6.54 -9.72 -15.37
N PRO A 46 5.49 -10.29 -14.72
CA PRO A 46 4.25 -9.59 -14.46
C PRO A 46 4.45 -8.40 -13.52
N ALA A 47 3.47 -7.50 -13.42
CA ALA A 47 3.52 -6.43 -12.43
C ALA A 47 3.49 -7.02 -11.01
N TYR A 48 4.38 -6.54 -10.14
CA TYR A 48 4.56 -7.06 -8.78
C TYR A 48 4.72 -5.92 -7.76
N TRP A 49 4.66 -6.26 -6.48
CA TRP A 49 4.90 -5.33 -5.38
C TRP A 49 6.22 -5.62 -4.69
N ILE A 50 6.91 -4.55 -4.28
CA ILE A 50 8.15 -4.61 -3.51
C ILE A 50 8.10 -3.56 -2.39
N CYS A 51 8.76 -3.83 -1.27
CA CYS A 51 8.97 -2.84 -0.22
C CYS A 51 10.34 -2.18 -0.44
N VAL A 52 10.34 -0.86 -0.61
CA VAL A 52 11.55 -0.07 -0.91
C VAL A 52 11.78 0.99 0.17
N THR A 53 13.03 1.40 0.36
CA THR A 53 13.37 2.53 1.24
C THR A 53 13.16 3.87 0.53
N ASP A 54 13.37 3.94 -0.78
CA ASP A 54 13.10 5.10 -1.62
C ASP A 54 12.14 4.72 -2.78
N PRO A 55 11.01 5.43 -2.99
CA PRO A 55 10.11 5.17 -4.10
C PRO A 55 10.76 5.29 -5.50
N ASN A 56 11.94 5.91 -5.62
CA ASN A 56 12.71 6.03 -6.85
C ASN A 56 13.63 4.82 -7.12
N GLU A 57 13.80 3.89 -6.17
CA GLU A 57 14.61 2.69 -6.36
C GLU A 57 14.16 1.90 -7.61
N PRO A 58 15.07 1.44 -8.46
CA PRO A 58 14.70 0.67 -9.64
C PRO A 58 13.95 -0.61 -9.26
N CYS A 59 13.03 -1.04 -10.12
CA CYS A 59 12.44 -2.36 -10.01
C CYS A 59 13.47 -3.39 -10.46
N GLU A 60 13.71 -4.42 -9.63
CA GLU A 60 14.62 -5.54 -9.91
C GLU A 60 14.08 -6.52 -10.96
#